data_AF-A0A949BQ95-F1
#
_entry.id   AF-A0A949BQ95-F1
#
_cell.length_a   1.000
_cell.length_b   1.000
_cell.length_c   1.000
_cell.angle_alpha   90.00
_cell.angle_beta   90.00
_cell.angle_gamma   90.00
#
_symmetry.space_group_name_H-M   'P 1'
#
loop_
_entity.id
_entity.type
_entity.pdbx_description
1 polymer ?
#
loop_
_entity_poly.entity_id
_entity_poly.type
_entity_poly.pdbx_seq_one_letter_code
_entity_poly.pdbx_strand_id
1 'polypeptide(L)' 'MPPTNNHAEQSLRHLVIFRKICFGTRSQSGLKTHSILPSLVQTARRQGIHPLKFMQILLTADTATAQAALYNNSS' A
#
# COMPACT_ATOMS: atom_id res chain seq x y z
N MET A 1 13.90 -21.89 14.06
CA MET A 1 12.76 -21.05 13.64
C MET A 1 13.26 -20.10 12.57
N PRO A 2 12.62 -20.02 11.39
CA PRO A 2 12.99 -19.01 10.40
C PRO A 2 12.73 -17.60 10.98
N PRO A 3 13.54 -16.60 10.62
CA PRO A 3 13.42 -15.27 11.20
C PRO A 3 12.12 -14.62 10.73
N THR A 4 11.26 -14.22 11.68
CA THR A 4 9.91 -13.67 11.41
C THR A 4 9.93 -12.23 10.92
N ASN A 5 11.09 -11.57 10.98
CA ASN A 5 11.30 -10.18 10.55
C ASN A 5 11.35 -10.01 9.03
N ASN A 6 11.69 -11.06 8.26
CA ASN A 6 11.95 -10.92 6.83
C ASN A 6 10.74 -10.34 6.07
N HIS A 7 9.52 -10.74 6.42
CA HIS A 7 8.31 -10.21 5.79
C HIS A 7 8.03 -8.75 6.17
N ALA A 8 8.32 -8.37 7.42
CA ALA A 8 8.19 -7.00 7.88
C ALA A 8 9.22 -6.10 7.18
N GLU A 9 10.49 -6.53 7.14
CA GLU A 9 11.58 -5.82 6.47
C GLU A 9 11.33 -5.68 4.96
N GLN A 10 10.89 -6.76 4.30
CA GLN A 10 10.54 -6.73 2.87
C GLN A 10 9.41 -5.74 2.58
N SER A 11 8.40 -5.67 3.46
CA SER A 11 7.29 -4.72 3.31
C SER A 11 7.73 -3.25 3.45
N LEU A 12 8.74 -2.97 4.26
CA LEU A 12 9.27 -1.61 4.50
C LEU A 12 10.32 -1.19 3.46
N ARG A 13 10.96 -2.15 2.78
CA ARG A 13 12.09 -1.91 1.87
C ARG A 13 11.81 -0.82 0.84
N HIS A 14 10.63 -0.84 0.23
CA HIS A 14 10.25 0.16 -0.76
C HIS A 14 10.16 1.57 -0.17
N LEU A 15 9.63 1.71 1.05
CA LEU A 15 9.50 3.01 1.73
C LEU A 15 10.85 3.55 2.18
N VAL A 16 11.75 2.68 2.66
CA VAL A 16 13.11 3.06 3.05
C VAL A 16 13.92 3.54 1.84
N ILE A 17 13.81 2.83 0.70
CA ILE A 17 14.47 3.24 -0.55
C ILE A 17 13.91 4.59 -1.03
N PHE A 18 12.59 4.76 -1.04
CA PHE A 18 11.95 6.03 -1.40
C PHE A 18 12.47 7.18 -0.51
N ARG A 19 12.48 6.99 0.82
CA ARG A 19 12.98 8.01 1.74
C ARG A 19 14.46 8.34 1.51
N LYS A 20 15.28 7.34 1.16
CA LYS A 20 16.70 7.53 0.89
C LYS A 20 16.94 8.32 -0.40
N ILE A 21 16.19 8.05 -1.47
CA ILE A 21 16.38 8.68 -2.78
C ILE A 21 15.72 10.06 -2.83
N CYS A 22 14.48 10.17 -2.32
CA CYS A 22 13.66 11.37 -2.46
C CYS A 22 13.67 12.28 -1.22
N PHE A 23 14.35 11.87 -0.14
CA PHE A 23 14.33 12.54 1.18
C PHE A 23 12.94 12.61 1.84
N GLY A 24 11.99 11.80 1.37
CA GLY A 24 10.63 11.75 1.88
C GLY A 24 9.77 12.94 1.44
N THR A 25 8.69 13.19 2.18
CA THR A 25 7.73 14.26 1.87
C THR A 25 7.83 15.40 2.87
N ARG A 26 7.77 16.65 2.39
CA ARG A 26 7.89 17.86 3.23
C ARG A 26 6.56 18.56 3.54
N SER A 27 5.47 18.17 2.87
CA SER A 27 4.13 18.72 3.10
C SER A 27 3.29 17.79 3.98
N GLN A 28 2.40 18.38 4.78
CA GLN A 28 1.48 17.59 5.60
C GLN A 28 0.54 16.71 4.77
N SER A 29 0.04 17.25 3.66
CA SER A 29 -0.78 16.50 2.70
C SER A 29 -0.02 15.31 2.14
N GLY A 30 1.23 15.50 1.72
CA GLY A 30 2.03 14.42 1.15
C GLY A 30 2.51 13.40 2.18
N LEU A 31 2.72 13.79 3.44
CA LEU A 31 2.94 12.85 4.55
C LEU A 31 1.70 11.96 4.77
N LYS A 32 0.50 12.55 4.77
CA LYS A 32 -0.76 11.82 4.89
C LYS A 32 -1.00 10.87 3.70
N THR A 33 -0.75 11.34 2.48
CA THR A 33 -0.86 10.50 1.29
C THR A 33 0.11 9.32 1.35
N HIS A 34 1.36 9.57 1.75
CA HIS A 34 2.39 8.54 1.82
C HIS A 34 2.23 7.59 3.02
N SER A 35 1.49 7.96 4.07
CA SER A 35 1.12 7.02 5.14
C SER A 35 -0.03 6.08 4.74
N ILE A 36 -0.88 6.50 3.79
CA ILE A 36 -2.09 5.75 3.38
C ILE A 36 -1.84 4.90 2.13
N LEU A 37 -1.45 5.51 1.01
CA LEU A 37 -1.43 4.82 -0.29
C LEU A 37 -0.49 3.61 -0.34
N PRO A 38 0.75 3.68 0.16
CA PRO A 38 1.64 2.51 0.13
C PRO A 38 1.12 1.35 0.98
N SER A 39 0.41 1.64 2.08
CA SER A 39 -0.25 0.62 2.90
C SER A 39 -1.35 -0.09 2.12
N LEU A 40 -2.23 0.66 1.44
CA LEU A 40 -3.27 0.08 0.59
C LEU A 40 -2.70 -0.75 -0.57
N VAL A 41 -1.65 -0.25 -1.22
CA VAL A 41 -0.93 -0.99 -2.27
C VAL A 41 -0.34 -2.30 -1.73
N GLN A 42 0.27 -2.26 -0.54
CA GLN A 42 0.83 -3.44 0.09
C GLN A 42 -0.25 -4.46 0.45
N THR A 43 -1.40 -4.00 0.96
CA THR A 43 -2.55 -4.87 1.23
C THR A 43 -3.09 -5.49 -0.06
N ALA A 44 -3.26 -4.71 -1.14
CA ALA A 44 -3.68 -5.23 -2.43
C ALA A 44 -2.73 -6.32 -2.94
N ARG A 45 -1.41 -6.12 -2.84
CA ARG A 45 -0.41 -7.14 -3.20
C ARG A 45 -0.55 -8.42 -2.36
N ARG A 46 -0.76 -8.29 -1.05
CA ARG A 46 -0.95 -9.44 -0.14
C ARG A 46 -2.22 -10.24 -0.46
N GLN A 47 -3.25 -9.57 -0.97
CA GLN A 47 -4.50 -10.17 -1.41
C GLN A 47 -4.44 -10.71 -2.86
N GLY A 48 -3.27 -10.68 -3.51
CA GLY A 48 -3.10 -11.14 -4.90
C GLY A 48 -3.68 -10.20 -5.95
N ILE A 49 -4.03 -8.97 -5.59
CA ILE A 49 -4.62 -7.98 -6.48
C ILE A 49 -3.51 -7.15 -7.14
N HIS A 50 -3.62 -6.95 -8.45
CA HIS A 50 -2.69 -6.10 -9.19
C HIS A 50 -2.77 -4.63 -8.72
N PRO A 51 -1.67 -4.02 -8.23
CA PRO A 51 -1.69 -2.69 -7.61
C PRO A 51 -2.26 -1.58 -8.48
N LEU A 52 -1.93 -1.54 -9.77
CA LEU A 52 -2.44 -0.49 -10.67
C LEU A 52 -3.94 -0.62 -10.90
N LYS A 53 -4.45 -1.86 -10.97
CA LYS A 53 -5.89 -2.12 -11.12
C LYS A 53 -6.64 -1.65 -9.88
N PHE A 54 -6.09 -1.96 -8.70
CA PHE A 54 -6.64 -1.47 -7.43
C PHE A 54 -6.60 0.07 -7.34
N MET A 55 -5.48 0.71 -7.69
CA MET A 55 -5.35 2.17 -7.67
C MET A 55 -6.34 2.85 -8.62
N GLN A 56 -6.59 2.27 -9.79
CA GLN A 56 -7.61 2.76 -10.71
C GLN A 56 -8.98 2.74 -10.05
N ILE A 57 -9.39 1.59 -9.49
CA ILE A 57 -10.68 1.46 -8.78
C ILE A 57 -10.76 2.45 -7.61
N LEU A 58 -9.72 2.56 -6.80
CA LEU A 58 -9.65 3.45 -5.63
C LEU A 58 -9.87 4.93 -6.01
N LEU A 59 -9.41 5.36 -7.18
CA LEU A 59 -9.46 6.76 -7.61
C LEU A 59 -10.69 7.09 -8.46
N THR A 60 -11.36 6.09 -9.06
CA THR A 60 -12.46 6.32 -10.01
C THR A 60 -13.81 5.76 -9.57
N ALA A 61 -13.84 4.83 -8.61
CA ALA A 61 -15.08 4.23 -8.12
C ALA A 61 -15.51 4.81 -6.77
N ASP A 62 -16.68 4.41 -6.29
CA ASP A 62 -17.14 4.74 -4.95
C ASP A 62 -16.37 3.93 -3.88
N THR A 63 -16.45 4.40 -2.64
CA THR A 63 -15.73 3.81 -1.50
C THR A 63 -16.11 2.35 -1.23
N ALA A 64 -17.37 1.95 -1.43
CA ALA A 64 -17.80 0.57 -1.16
C ALA A 64 -17.21 -0.38 -2.21
N THR A 65 -17.21 0.02 -3.48
CA THR A 65 -16.56 -0.73 -4.56
C THR A 65 -15.05 -0.86 -4.34
N ALA A 66 -14.37 0.22 -3.94
CA ALA A 66 -12.93 0.18 -3.65
C ALA A 66 -12.60 -0.72 -2.45
N GLN A 67 -13.43 -0.72 -1.40
CA GLN A 67 -13.26 -1.58 -0.25
C GLN A 67 -13.46 -3.06 -0.61
N ALA A 68 -14.51 -3.38 -1.36
CA ALA A 68 -14.77 -4.74 -1.85
C ALA A 68 -13.65 -5.22 -2.79
N ALA A 69 -13.09 -4.32 -3.60
CA ALA A 69 -11.96 -4.63 -4.46
C ALA A 69 -10.67 -4.92 -3.67
N LEU A 70 -10.49 -4.34 -2.48
CA LEU A 70 -9.32 -4.59 -1.63
C LEU A 70 -9.47 -5.87 -0.80
N TYR A 71 -10.64 -6.07 -0.19
CA TYR A 71 -10.95 -7.23 0.63
C TYR A 71 -11.80 -8.18 -0.19
N ASN A 72 -11.14 -9.04 -0.97
CA ASN A 72 -11.79 -10.18 -1.60
C ASN A 72 -12.58 -10.92 -0.51
N ASN A 73 -13.91 -11.03 -0.64
CA ASN A 73 -14.85 -11.54 0.37
C ASN A 73 -14.28 -12.75 1.12
N SER A 74 -13.55 -12.46 2.19
CA SER A 74 -12.98 -13.47 3.07
C SER A 74 -14.16 -13.87 3.93
N SER A 75 -14.84 -14.95 3.53
CA SER A 75 -15.85 -15.61 4.36
C SER A 75 -15.26 -16.04 5.70
#